data_AF-A0A0Q7YX80-F1
#
_entry.id   AF-A0A0Q7YX80-F1
#
_cell.length_a   1.000
_cell.length_b   1.000
_cell.length_c   1.000
_cell.angle_alpha   90.00
_cell.angle_beta   90.00
_cell.angle_gamma   90.00
#
_symmetry.space_group_name_H-M   'P 1'
#
loop_
_entity.id
_entity.type
_entity.pdbx_description
1 polymer ?
#
loop_
_entity_poly.entity_id
_entity_poly.type
_entity_poly.pdbx_seq_one_letter_code
_entity_poly.pdbx_strand_id
1 'polypeptide(L)' 'MPSSELNQMYFTDRGIEELEKRRGDEEVTLAWVADRLQEFTDTFPEFETPVERLATWLARLDDPED' A
#
# COMPACT_ATOMS: atom_id res chain seq x y z
N MET A 1 -18.76 -24.40 -15.47
CA MET A 1 -17.75 -23.59 -14.75
C MET A 1 -18.32 -22.19 -14.57
N PRO A 2 -18.59 -21.71 -13.35
CA PRO A 2 -19.06 -20.35 -13.15
C PRO A 2 -17.88 -19.39 -13.15
N SER A 3 -17.89 -18.45 -14.11
CA SER A 3 -16.87 -17.41 -14.35
C SER A 3 -16.83 -16.29 -13.29
N SER A 4 -17.08 -16.57 -12.01
CA SER A 4 -17.09 -15.55 -10.95
C SER A 4 -15.73 -15.36 -10.25
N GLU A 5 -14.81 -16.31 -10.38
CA GLU A 5 -13.49 -16.24 -9.71
C GLU A 5 -12.48 -15.37 -10.45
N LEU A 6 -12.65 -15.16 -11.77
CA LEU A 6 -11.74 -14.30 -12.53
C LEU A 6 -11.90 -12.81 -12.17
N ASN A 7 -13.06 -12.38 -11.66
CA ASN A 7 -13.31 -10.95 -11.39
C ASN A 7 -12.78 -10.46 -10.02
N GLN A 8 -12.52 -11.36 -9.06
CA GLN A 8 -11.89 -11.00 -7.78
C GLN A 8 -10.37 -10.87 -7.89
N MET A 9 -9.74 -11.62 -8.79
CA MET A 9 -8.29 -11.66 -8.97
C MET A 9 -7.74 -10.47 -9.77
N TYR A 10 -8.52 -9.90 -10.71
CA TYR A 10 -8.13 -8.67 -11.44
C TYR A 10 -8.32 -7.35 -10.66
N PHE A 11 -8.99 -7.41 -9.50
CA PHE A 11 -9.31 -6.21 -8.71
C PHE A 11 -8.35 -5.95 -7.55
N THR A 12 -7.63 -6.97 -7.08
CA THR A 12 -6.97 -6.93 -5.77
C THR A 12 -5.58 -6.28 -5.80
N ASP A 13 -4.83 -6.38 -6.90
CA ASP A 13 -3.45 -5.86 -6.94
C ASP A 13 -3.15 -4.88 -8.09
N ARG A 14 -4.13 -4.53 -8.94
CA ARG A 14 -3.92 -3.67 -10.12
C ARG A 14 -3.24 -2.33 -9.79
N GLY A 15 -3.56 -1.73 -8.64
CA GLY A 15 -2.93 -0.48 -8.20
C GLY A 15 -1.45 -0.67 -7.85
N ILE A 16 -1.10 -1.81 -7.24
CA ILE A 16 0.27 -2.18 -6.87
C ILE A 16 1.08 -2.49 -8.13
N GLU A 17 0.53 -3.29 -9.06
CA GLU A 17 1.16 -3.60 -10.34
C GLU A 17 1.46 -2.33 -11.16
N GLU A 18 0.53 -1.37 -11.22
CA GLU A 18 0.75 -0.11 -11.92
C GLU A 18 1.79 0.78 -11.21
N LEU A 19 1.86 0.75 -9.88
CA LEU A 19 2.90 1.45 -9.13
C LEU A 19 4.28 0.87 -9.45
N GLU A 20 4.42 -0.46 -9.37
CA GLU A 20 5.66 -1.17 -9.68
C GLU A 20 6.10 -0.91 -11.12
N LYS A 21 5.19 -1.05 -12.09
CA LYS A 21 5.49 -0.86 -13.51
C LYS A 21 5.93 0.57 -13.84
N ARG A 22 5.40 1.58 -13.16
CA ARG A 22 5.65 3.00 -13.48
C ARG A 22 6.79 3.60 -12.68
N ARG A 23 7.01 3.13 -11.45
CA ARG A 23 7.89 3.76 -10.47
C ARG A 23 8.74 2.76 -9.68
N GLY A 24 8.76 1.48 -10.06
CA GLY A 24 9.48 0.43 -9.34
C GLY A 24 11.01 0.61 -9.31
N ASP A 25 11.57 1.34 -10.27
CA ASP A 25 13.00 1.67 -10.31
C ASP A 25 13.37 2.90 -9.44
N GLU A 26 12.40 3.55 -8.78
CA GLU A 26 12.66 4.72 -7.93
C GLU A 26 13.08 4.31 -6.51
N GLU A 27 14.17 4.89 -6.00
CA GLU A 27 14.56 4.78 -4.59
C GLU A 27 13.99 5.96 -3.78
N VAL A 28 13.27 5.65 -2.70
CA VAL A 28 12.66 6.65 -1.80
C VAL A 28 12.96 6.31 -0.33
N THR A 29 12.89 7.31 0.53
CA THR A 29 13.01 7.10 1.98
C THR A 29 11.68 6.67 2.58
N LEU A 30 11.70 5.96 3.71
CA LEU A 30 10.47 5.65 4.47
C LEU A 30 9.75 6.92 4.95
N ALA A 31 10.49 8.01 5.20
CA ALA A 31 9.89 9.31 5.49
C ALA A 31 9.04 9.83 4.31
N TRP A 32 9.54 9.71 3.07
CA TRP A 32 8.77 10.09 1.88
C TRP A 32 7.51 9.22 1.71
N VAL A 33 7.59 7.93 2.04
CA VAL A 33 6.41 7.03 2.00
C VAL A 33 5.38 7.45 3.04
N ALA A 34 5.81 7.76 4.27
CA ALA A 34 4.92 8.24 5.34
C ALA A 34 4.17 9.51 4.93
N ASP A 35 4.85 10.48 4.29
CA ASP A 35 4.21 11.69 3.76
C ASP A 35 3.10 11.36 2.74
N ARG A 36 3.32 10.38 1.84
CA ARG A 36 2.31 9.96 0.86
C ARG A 36 1.10 9.27 1.51
N LEU A 37 1.33 8.49 2.57
CA LEU A 37 0.25 7.85 3.33
C LEU A 37 -0.61 8.92 4.03
N GLN A 38 0.02 9.93 4.62
CA GLN A 38 -0.68 11.05 5.26
C GLN A 38 -1.53 11.84 4.25
N GLU A 39 -0.95 12.22 3.11
CA GLU A 39 -1.68 12.92 2.04
C GLU A 39 -2.88 12.11 1.54
N PHE A 40 -2.73 10.78 1.45
CA PHE A 40 -3.81 9.89 1.08
C PHE A 40 -4.93 9.90 2.11
N THR A 41 -4.64 9.79 3.41
CA THR A 41 -5.66 9.82 4.47
C THR A 41 -6.31 11.20 4.64
N ASP A 42 -5.57 12.28 4.38
CA ASP A 42 -6.12 13.64 4.37
C ASP A 42 -7.17 13.80 3.26
N THR A 43 -6.96 13.12 2.13
CA THR A 43 -7.88 13.14 0.98
C THR A 43 -9.02 12.12 1.12
N PHE A 44 -8.76 10.98 1.75
CA PHE A 44 -9.70 9.87 1.91
C PHE A 44 -9.76 9.39 3.38
N PRO A 45 -10.43 10.15 4.27
CA PRO A 45 -10.45 9.85 5.71
C PRO A 45 -11.03 8.48 6.07
N GLU A 46 -11.88 7.90 5.23
CA GLU A 46 -12.45 6.56 5.44
C GLU A 46 -11.39 5.43 5.47
N PHE A 47 -10.18 5.70 4.96
CA PHE A 47 -9.06 4.75 4.96
C PHE A 47 -8.02 5.01 6.05
N GLU A 48 -8.27 5.93 7.00
CA GLU A 48 -7.31 6.25 8.07
C GLU A 48 -6.90 5.00 8.86
N THR A 49 -7.86 4.22 9.36
CA THR A 49 -7.55 3.03 10.17
C THR A 49 -6.72 1.98 9.44
N PRO A 50 -7.06 1.53 8.21
CA PRO A 50 -6.22 0.57 7.50
C PRO A 50 -4.83 1.13 7.14
N VAL A 51 -4.72 2.42 6.80
CA VAL A 51 -3.42 3.06 6.47
C VAL A 51 -2.55 3.19 7.71
N GLU A 52 -3.11 3.56 8.86
CA GLU A 52 -2.40 3.62 10.14
C GLU A 52 -1.81 2.24 10.53
N ARG A 53 -2.57 1.17 10.31
CA ARG A 53 -2.08 -0.21 10.55
C ARG A 53 -0.95 -0.59 9.61
N LEU A 54 -1.02 -0.21 8.34
CA LEU A 54 0.06 -0.42 7.38
C LEU A 54 1.33 0.34 7.79
N ALA A 55 1.21 1.61 8.17
CA ALA A 55 2.34 2.42 8.63
C ALA A 55 2.99 1.81 9.88
N THR A 56 2.18 1.36 10.85
CA THR A 56 2.67 0.66 12.05
C THR A 56 3.39 -0.64 11.71
N TRP A 57 2.90 -1.41 10.73
CA TRP A 57 3.56 -2.63 10.27
C TRP A 57 4.91 -2.34 9.60
N LEU A 58 4.97 -1.34 8.71
CA LEU A 58 6.21 -0.93 8.05
C LEU A 58 7.28 -0.47 9.06
N ALA A 59 6.87 0.26 10.10
CA ALA A 59 7.77 0.77 11.13
C ALA A 59 8.44 -0.33 11.99
N ARG A 60 7.92 -1.56 11.95
CA ARG A 60 8.45 -2.70 12.72
C ARG A 60 9.43 -3.57 11.94
N LEU A 61 9.60 -3.35 10.63
CA LEU A 61 10.49 -4.18 9.80
C LEU A 61 11.97 -4.11 10.20
N ASP A 62 12.37 -3.04 10.90
CA ASP A 62 13.74 -2.84 11.39
C ASP A 62 13.94 -3.28 12.85
N ASP A 63 12.94 -3.85 13.51
CA ASP A 63 13.04 -4.26 14.93
C ASP A 63 13.73 -5.64 15.04
N PRO A 64 14.94 -5.75 15.63
CA PRO A 64 15.70 -7.01 15.68
C PRO A 64 15.14 -8.09 16.63
N GLU A 65 13.97 -7.89 17.24
CA GLU A 65 13.35 -8.82 18.20
C GLU A 65 12.12 -9.60 17.66
N ASP A 66 11.82 -9.55 16.36
CA ASP A 66 10.91 -10.48 15.64
C ASP A 66 11.65 -11.47 14.72
#